data_AF-A0A173S9I8-F1
#
_entry.id   AF-A0A173S9I8-F1
#
_cell.length_a   1.000
_cell.length_b   1.000
_cell.length_c   1.000
_cell.angle_alpha   90.00
_cell.angle_beta   90.00
_cell.angle_gamma   90.00
#
_symmetry.space_group_name_H-M   'P 1'
#
loop_
_entity.id
_entity.type
_entity.pdbx_description
1 polymer ?
#
loop_
_entity_poly.entity_id
_entity_poly.type
_entity_poly.pdbx_seq_one_letter_code
_entity_poly.pdbx_strand_id
1 'polypeptide(L)'
;MSEEKLKDYFIVRYSLIPDTQIDIDTAIGISKESKFLNWLSSFNTDGRKETTHYGTNYALYCKPLSENCFFMSFAKELHEIIGEKTEDGIKEKPIINYKKCNIFIHTLNQWMIIEKNLDIASDIEHQKNYIATIIGKFLRPQNLYFELGIMT
;
A
#
# COMPACT_ATOMS: atom_id res chain seq x y z
N MET A 1 -15.77 27.80 8.51
CA MET A 1 -14.87 26.70 8.88
C MET A 1 -15.40 25.46 8.21
N SER A 2 -14.71 24.92 7.21
CA SER A 2 -15.08 23.64 6.62
C SER A 2 -14.92 22.57 7.69
N GLU A 3 -15.95 21.76 7.92
CA GLU A 3 -15.83 20.55 8.72
C GLU A 3 -14.72 19.69 8.10
N GLU A 4 -13.52 19.70 8.71
CA GLU A 4 -12.52 18.69 8.39
C GLU A 4 -13.17 17.36 8.76
N LYS A 5 -13.55 16.57 7.74
CA LYS A 5 -13.95 15.18 7.94
C LYS A 5 -12.85 14.51 8.75
N LEU A 6 -13.15 14.18 10.00
CA LEU A 6 -12.31 13.34 10.84
C LEU A 6 -11.98 12.08 10.05
N LYS A 7 -10.69 11.89 9.78
CA LYS A 7 -10.20 10.70 9.11
C LYS A 7 -10.13 9.58 10.12
N ASP A 8 -10.85 8.50 9.86
CA ASP A 8 -10.78 7.31 10.67
C ASP A 8 -9.57 6.47 10.31
N TYR A 9 -8.98 5.81 11.31
CA TYR A 9 -7.86 4.91 11.14
C TYR A 9 -8.13 3.56 11.81
N PHE A 10 -7.40 2.54 11.39
CA PHE A 10 -7.35 1.24 12.06
C PHE A 10 -5.90 0.75 12.16
N ILE A 11 -5.63 -0.08 13.16
CA ILE A 11 -4.28 -0.56 13.46
C ILE A 11 -4.17 -2.02 13.03
N VAL A 12 -3.08 -2.36 12.38
CA VAL A 12 -2.73 -3.73 12.01
C VAL A 12 -1.33 -4.07 12.52
N ARG A 13 -1.10 -5.34 12.85
CA ARG A 13 0.26 -5.90 12.90
C ARG A 13 0.61 -6.42 11.52
N TYR A 14 1.86 -6.21 11.10
CA TYR A 14 2.38 -6.87 9.92
C TYR A 14 3.30 -8.02 10.30
N SER A 15 3.28 -9.07 9.50
CA SER A 15 4.17 -10.22 9.65
C SER A 15 5.04 -10.39 8.41
N LEU A 16 6.33 -10.58 8.66
CA LEU A 16 7.34 -10.89 7.66
C LEU A 16 7.68 -12.37 7.76
N ILE A 17 7.38 -13.14 6.72
CA ILE A 17 7.58 -14.58 6.70
C ILE A 17 8.59 -14.89 5.59
N PRO A 18 9.82 -15.33 5.93
CA PRO A 18 10.78 -15.79 4.92
C PRO A 18 10.20 -16.97 4.16
N ASP A 19 10.46 -17.04 2.85
CA ASP A 19 10.23 -18.30 2.15
C ASP A 19 11.16 -19.39 2.74
N THR A 20 10.63 -20.59 2.88
CA THR A 20 11.32 -21.75 3.48
C THR A 20 12.47 -22.29 2.63
N GLN A 21 12.59 -21.82 1.39
CA GLN A 21 13.76 -22.09 0.55
C GLN A 21 14.94 -21.24 1.03
N ILE A 22 16.09 -21.87 1.31
CA ILE A 22 17.31 -21.15 1.68
C ILE A 22 17.69 -20.23 0.53
N ASP A 23 17.35 -18.95 0.64
CA ASP A 23 17.88 -17.95 -0.26
C ASP A 23 19.29 -17.54 0.17
N ILE A 24 20.10 -17.16 -0.82
CA ILE A 24 21.53 -16.83 -0.62
C ILE A 24 21.68 -15.71 0.40
N ASP A 25 20.78 -14.72 0.36
CA ASP A 25 20.75 -13.58 1.28
C ASP A 25 20.63 -14.01 2.74
N THR A 26 19.75 -14.96 3.03
CA THR A 26 19.57 -15.51 4.38
C THR A 26 20.81 -16.30 4.81
N ALA A 27 21.42 -17.05 3.89
CA ALA A 27 22.66 -17.81 4.15
C ALA A 27 23.86 -16.91 4.47
N ILE A 28 23.89 -15.68 3.94
CA ILE A 28 24.93 -14.67 4.26
C ILE A 28 24.53 -13.71 5.40
N GLY A 29 23.42 -13.99 6.10
CA GLY A 29 23.03 -13.28 7.32
C GLY A 29 22.12 -12.07 7.14
N ILE A 30 21.52 -11.85 5.96
CA ILE A 30 20.55 -10.77 5.74
C ILE A 30 19.20 -11.17 6.36
N SER A 31 18.73 -10.37 7.32
CA SER A 31 17.45 -10.61 7.98
C SER A 31 16.25 -10.17 7.11
N LYS A 32 15.08 -10.74 7.41
CA LYS A 32 13.81 -10.35 6.78
C LYS A 32 13.43 -8.89 7.08
N GLU A 33 13.75 -8.41 8.28
CA GLU A 33 13.57 -7.01 8.66
C GLU A 33 14.44 -6.08 7.83
N SER A 34 15.71 -6.46 7.59
CA SER A 34 16.62 -5.71 6.71
C SER A 34 16.12 -5.67 5.27
N LYS A 35 15.60 -6.78 4.73
CA LYS A 35 14.97 -6.80 3.39
C LYS A 35 13.79 -5.82 3.31
N PHE A 36 12.91 -5.86 4.30
CA PHE A 36 11.75 -4.96 4.35
C PHE A 36 12.16 -3.48 4.50
N LEU A 37 13.13 -3.17 5.36
CA LEU A 37 13.68 -1.81 5.52
C LEU A 37 14.35 -1.30 4.24
N ASN A 38 15.11 -2.16 3.56
CA ASN A 38 15.73 -1.83 2.28
C ASN A 38 14.66 -1.53 1.23
N TRP A 39 13.59 -2.33 1.16
CA TRP A 39 12.47 -2.08 0.26
C TRP A 39 11.76 -0.75 0.56
N LEU A 40 11.49 -0.44 1.83
CA LEU A 40 10.91 0.85 2.23
C LEU A 40 11.80 2.03 1.86
N SER A 41 13.12 1.86 2.01
CA SER A 41 14.11 2.91 1.73
C SER A 41 14.36 3.11 0.23
N SER A 42 14.11 2.09 -0.60
CA SER A 42 14.31 2.16 -2.05
C SER A 42 13.35 3.16 -2.74
N PHE A 43 12.27 3.58 -2.08
CA PHE A 43 11.41 4.64 -2.62
C PHE A 43 12.13 6.00 -2.73
N ASN A 44 13.20 6.23 -1.97
CA ASN A 44 14.00 7.46 -2.09
C ASN A 44 14.74 7.54 -3.44
N THR A 45 15.08 6.39 -4.05
CA THR A 45 15.71 6.31 -5.37
C THR A 45 14.67 6.17 -6.48
N ASP A 46 13.68 5.32 -6.25
CA ASP A 46 12.72 4.91 -7.29
C ASP A 46 11.56 5.90 -7.43
N GLY A 47 11.32 6.73 -6.40
CA GLY A 47 10.22 7.69 -6.28
C GLY A 47 8.87 7.03 -5.98
N ARG A 48 8.45 6.07 -6.82
CA ARG A 48 7.19 5.32 -6.66
C ARG A 48 7.33 3.88 -7.12
N LYS A 49 6.46 3.01 -6.62
CA LYS A 49 6.34 1.62 -7.09
C LYS A 49 4.93 1.36 -7.58
N GLU A 50 4.82 0.82 -8.79
CA GLU A 50 3.54 0.58 -9.45
C GLU A 50 3.39 -0.90 -9.79
N THR A 51 2.17 -1.42 -9.68
CA THR A 51 1.84 -2.80 -10.08
C THR A 51 0.36 -2.91 -10.44
N THR A 52 0.00 -3.98 -11.13
CA THR A 52 -1.38 -4.29 -11.49
C THR A 52 -1.84 -5.54 -10.76
N HIS A 53 -3.08 -5.57 -10.28
CA HIS A 53 -3.71 -6.76 -9.71
C HIS A 53 -5.16 -6.85 -10.17
N TYR A 54 -5.53 -7.99 -10.79
CA TYR A 54 -6.83 -8.19 -11.44
C TYR A 54 -7.25 -7.02 -12.34
N GLY A 55 -6.33 -6.52 -13.18
CA GLY A 55 -6.59 -5.42 -14.12
C GLY A 55 -6.71 -4.03 -13.49
N THR A 56 -6.56 -3.89 -12.17
CA THR A 56 -6.53 -2.59 -11.47
C THR A 56 -5.09 -2.17 -11.22
N ASN A 57 -4.73 -0.94 -11.55
CA ASN A 57 -3.40 -0.40 -11.22
C ASN A 57 -3.33 0.12 -9.78
N TYR A 58 -2.17 -0.04 -9.17
CA TYR A 58 -1.85 0.41 -7.83
C TYR A 58 -0.54 1.15 -7.85
N ALA A 59 -0.47 2.24 -7.09
CA ALA A 59 0.73 3.04 -6.91
C ALA A 59 1.03 3.21 -5.42
N LEU A 60 2.28 2.99 -5.06
CA LEU A 60 2.82 3.20 -3.72
C LEU A 60 3.82 4.35 -3.76
N TYR A 61 3.75 5.19 -2.75
CA TYR A 61 4.77 6.18 -2.43
C TYR A 61 5.17 5.96 -0.99
N CYS A 62 6.46 6.07 -0.68
CA CYS A 62 6.94 5.91 0.69
C CYS A 62 8.02 6.95 0.96
N LYS A 63 8.04 7.48 2.19
CA LYS A 63 9.13 8.33 2.68
C LYS A 63 9.43 8.02 4.14
N PRO A 64 10.70 8.09 4.57
CA PRO A 64 11.02 8.01 5.98
C PRO A 64 10.46 9.23 6.73
N LEU A 65 9.98 9.01 7.95
CA LEU A 65 9.65 10.05 8.93
C LEU A 65 10.72 10.11 10.03
N SER A 66 11.25 8.95 10.41
CA SER A 66 12.38 8.77 11.32
C SER A 66 13.03 7.41 11.06
N GLU A 67 14.03 7.03 11.86
CA GLU A 67 14.78 5.76 11.71
C GLU A 67 13.89 4.51 11.58
N ASN A 68 12.81 4.44 12.37
CA ASN A 68 11.91 3.28 12.41
C ASN A 68 10.48 3.60 11.99
N CYS A 69 10.24 4.78 11.42
CA CYS A 69 8.91 5.24 11.05
C CYS A 69 8.88 5.67 9.58
N PHE A 70 7.90 5.17 8.84
CA PHE A 70 7.70 5.50 7.43
C PHE A 70 6.27 5.97 7.20
N PHE A 71 6.11 6.89 6.25
CA PHE A 71 4.83 7.31 5.73
C PHE A 71 4.68 6.78 4.32
N MET A 72 3.63 5.99 4.11
CA MET A 72 3.30 5.39 2.82
C MET A 72 1.93 5.88 2.36
N SER A 73 1.84 6.32 1.09
CA SER A 73 0.57 6.52 0.42
C SER A 73 0.29 5.32 -0.47
N PHE A 74 -0.83 4.64 -0.21
CA PHE A 74 -1.32 3.52 -1.00
C PHE A 74 -2.46 4.02 -1.88
N ALA A 75 -2.27 3.98 -3.20
CA ALA A 75 -3.26 4.44 -4.17
C ALA A 75 -3.75 3.27 -5.05
N LYS A 76 -5.06 3.23 -5.26
CA LYS A 76 -5.76 2.29 -6.13
C LYS A 76 -6.42 3.08 -7.26
N GLU A 77 -6.19 2.66 -8.49
CA GLU A 77 -6.88 3.19 -9.66
C GLU A 77 -8.37 2.83 -9.60
N LEU A 78 -9.22 3.82 -9.83
CA LEU A 78 -10.64 3.63 -10.09
C LEU A 78 -10.92 4.01 -11.54
N HIS A 79 -11.61 3.11 -12.23
CA HIS A 79 -12.14 3.36 -13.55
C HIS A 79 -13.44 4.14 -13.39
N GLU A 80 -13.37 5.45 -13.56
CA GLU A 80 -14.54 6.33 -13.52
C GLU A 80 -14.88 6.82 -14.93
N ILE A 81 -16.17 6.98 -15.18
CA ILE A 81 -16.71 7.55 -16.41
C ILE A 81 -17.40 8.85 -16.03
N ILE A 82 -17.00 9.95 -16.67
CA ILE A 82 -17.65 11.25 -16.51
C ILE A 82 -18.46 11.60 -17.75
N GLY A 83 -19.61 12.24 -17.54
CA GLY A 83 -20.40 12.82 -18.61
C GLY A 83 -19.84 14.18 -19.02
N GLU A 84 -19.37 14.31 -20.25
CA GLU A 84 -18.92 15.56 -20.85
C GLU A 84 -20.03 16.13 -21.74
N LYS A 85 -20.45 17.37 -21.48
CA LYS A 85 -21.47 18.04 -22.30
C LYS A 85 -20.88 18.41 -23.66
N THR A 86 -21.50 17.95 -24.72
CA THR A 86 -21.17 18.24 -26.12
C THR A 86 -22.37 18.84 -26.86
N GLU A 87 -22.18 19.31 -28.08
CA GLU A 87 -23.25 19.85 -28.93
C GLU A 87 -24.34 18.79 -29.23
N ASP A 88 -23.97 17.51 -29.28
CA ASP A 88 -24.88 16.38 -29.53
C ASP A 88 -25.55 15.82 -28.26
N GLY A 89 -25.25 16.37 -27.06
CA GLY A 89 -25.70 15.85 -25.77
C GLY A 89 -24.55 15.50 -24.82
N ILE A 90 -24.81 14.67 -23.81
CA ILE A 90 -23.79 14.24 -22.84
C ILE A 90 -23.09 12.98 -23.37
N LYS A 91 -21.77 13.02 -23.55
CA LYS A 91 -20.96 11.86 -23.96
C LYS A 91 -20.13 11.35 -22.78
N GLU A 92 -20.06 10.04 -22.64
CA GLU A 92 -19.28 9.38 -21.60
C GLU A 92 -17.80 9.35 -21.96
N LYS A 93 -16.94 9.75 -21.03
CA LYS A 93 -15.49 9.71 -21.18
C LYS A 93 -14.84 9.03 -19.97
N PRO A 94 -14.02 7.99 -20.17
CA PRO A 94 -13.27 7.38 -19.08
C PRO A 94 -12.17 8.33 -18.60
N ILE A 95 -11.99 8.41 -17.28
CA ILE A 95 -10.89 9.14 -16.66
C ILE A 95 -10.10 8.20 -15.74
N ILE A 96 -8.78 8.40 -15.71
CA ILE A 96 -7.90 7.74 -14.77
C ILE A 96 -8.00 8.49 -13.46
N ASN A 97 -8.67 7.89 -12.46
CA ASN A 97 -8.76 8.44 -11.11
C ASN A 97 -8.02 7.53 -10.12
N TYR A 98 -7.41 8.10 -9.09
CA TYR A 98 -6.76 7.35 -8.02
C TYR A 98 -7.33 7.75 -6.67
N LYS A 99 -7.74 6.75 -5.90
CA LYS A 99 -8.11 6.91 -4.51
C LYS A 99 -7.01 6.36 -3.63
N LYS A 100 -6.69 7.10 -2.57
CA LYS A 100 -5.55 6.77 -1.70
C LYS A 100 -5.92 6.74 -0.23
N CYS A 101 -5.19 5.92 0.51
CA CYS A 101 -5.15 5.95 1.96
C CYS A 101 -3.69 6.16 2.40
N ASN A 102 -3.53 6.82 3.53
CA ASN A 102 -2.22 6.98 4.16
C ASN A 102 -1.98 5.87 5.17
N ILE A 103 -0.74 5.41 5.23
CA ILE A 103 -0.27 4.33 6.07
C ILE A 103 0.95 4.82 6.83
N PHE A 104 0.91 4.77 8.16
CA PHE A 104 2.08 4.97 9.00
C PHE A 104 2.63 3.61 9.39
N ILE A 105 3.91 3.36 9.12
CA ILE A 105 4.57 2.08 9.35
C ILE A 105 5.60 2.27 10.46
N HIS A 106 5.50 1.50 11.54
CA HIS A 106 6.46 1.51 12.63
C HIS A 106 7.22 0.18 12.67
N THR A 107 8.45 0.19 12.16
CA THR A 107 9.18 -1.05 11.83
C THR A 107 9.65 -1.82 13.05
N LEU A 108 10.04 -1.11 14.12
CA LEU A 108 10.52 -1.72 15.36
C LEU A 108 9.43 -2.53 16.10
N ASN A 109 8.19 -2.08 16.02
CA ASN A 109 7.06 -2.68 16.74
C ASN A 109 6.12 -3.49 15.82
N GLN A 110 6.46 -3.57 14.53
CA GLN A 110 5.76 -4.34 13.52
C GLN A 110 4.26 -4.02 13.39
N TRP A 111 3.88 -2.74 13.48
CA TRP A 111 2.51 -2.30 13.25
C TRP A 111 2.40 -1.21 12.19
N MET A 112 1.20 -1.10 11.63
CA MET A 112 0.81 -0.03 10.74
C MET A 112 -0.50 0.61 11.21
N ILE A 113 -0.59 1.94 11.09
CA ILE A 113 -1.86 2.68 11.21
C ILE A 113 -2.31 3.03 9.80
N ILE A 114 -3.49 2.57 9.41
CA ILE A 114 -4.03 2.71 8.05
C ILE A 114 -5.26 3.61 8.09
N GLU A 115 -5.28 4.64 7.26
CA GLU A 115 -6.45 5.50 7.03
C GLU A 115 -7.56 4.69 6.36
N LYS A 116 -8.76 4.67 6.94
CA LYS A 116 -9.93 4.03 6.32
C LYS A 116 -10.32 4.81 5.06
N ASN A 117 -10.50 4.10 3.95
CA ASN A 117 -11.01 4.71 2.72
C ASN A 117 -11.95 3.74 1.99
N LEU A 118 -13.25 4.04 2.04
CA LEU A 118 -14.30 3.23 1.41
C LEU A 118 -14.24 3.23 -0.12
N ASP A 119 -13.59 4.22 -0.73
CA ASP A 119 -13.36 4.22 -2.18
C ASP A 119 -12.30 3.19 -2.60
N ILE A 120 -11.42 2.78 -1.66
CA ILE A 120 -10.42 1.72 -1.92
C ILE A 120 -11.04 0.34 -1.77
N ALA A 121 -11.81 0.13 -0.69
CA ALA A 121 -12.47 -1.13 -0.39
C ALA A 121 -13.72 -0.90 0.48
N SER A 122 -14.70 -1.81 0.39
CA SER A 122 -15.98 -1.72 1.10
C SER A 122 -15.88 -1.73 2.63
N ASP A 123 -14.80 -2.29 3.18
CA ASP A 123 -14.54 -2.36 4.61
C ASP A 123 -13.03 -2.49 4.92
N ILE A 124 -12.69 -2.44 6.20
CA ILE A 124 -11.31 -2.49 6.68
C ILE A 124 -10.61 -3.82 6.40
N GLU A 125 -11.35 -4.93 6.36
CA GLU A 125 -10.77 -6.26 6.12
C GLU A 125 -10.33 -6.37 4.66
N HIS A 126 -11.19 -5.93 3.73
CA HIS A 126 -10.85 -5.86 2.31
C HIS A 126 -9.74 -4.84 2.05
N GLN A 127 -9.77 -3.67 2.69
CA GLN A 127 -8.71 -2.66 2.55
C GLN A 127 -7.35 -3.21 3.00
N LYS A 128 -7.32 -3.85 4.17
CA LYS A 128 -6.15 -4.57 4.67
C LYS A 128 -5.64 -5.61 3.67
N ASN A 129 -6.54 -6.42 3.13
CA ASN A 129 -6.17 -7.51 2.21
C ASN A 129 -5.61 -6.98 0.89
N TYR A 130 -6.12 -5.88 0.36
CA TYR A 130 -5.50 -5.22 -0.80
C TYR A 130 -4.10 -4.70 -0.48
N ILE A 131 -3.93 -4.00 0.65
CA ILE A 131 -2.62 -3.48 1.04
C ILE A 131 -1.62 -4.63 1.20
N ALA A 132 -1.98 -5.69 1.92
CA ALA A 132 -1.13 -6.86 2.13
C ALA A 132 -0.75 -7.53 0.80
N THR A 133 -1.72 -7.74 -0.08
CA THR A 133 -1.50 -8.39 -1.38
C THR A 133 -0.55 -7.58 -2.26
N ILE A 134 -0.76 -6.27 -2.36
CA ILE A 134 0.02 -5.41 -3.23
C ILE A 134 1.44 -5.22 -2.68
N ILE A 135 1.61 -4.96 -1.38
CA ILE A 135 2.93 -4.92 -0.75
C ILE A 135 3.64 -6.28 -0.93
N GLY A 136 2.93 -7.38 -0.69
CA GLY A 136 3.46 -8.73 -0.86
C GLY A 136 3.99 -9.01 -2.27
N LYS A 137 3.38 -8.44 -3.33
CA LYS A 137 3.90 -8.58 -4.70
C LYS A 137 5.32 -8.01 -4.88
N PHE A 138 5.66 -6.94 -4.16
CA PHE A 138 7.01 -6.35 -4.23
C PHE A 138 8.02 -7.06 -3.33
N LEU A 139 7.55 -7.76 -2.31
CA LEU A 139 8.39 -8.47 -1.34
C LEU A 139 8.65 -9.92 -1.75
N ARG A 140 7.75 -10.56 -2.51
CA ARG A 140 7.93 -11.93 -3.03
C ARG A 140 9.23 -12.12 -3.82
N PRO A 141 9.68 -11.21 -4.71
CA PRO A 141 10.98 -11.35 -5.38
C PRO A 141 12.19 -11.35 -4.43
N GLN A 142 12.00 -10.90 -3.18
CA GLN A 142 13.02 -10.91 -2.12
C GLN A 142 12.82 -12.12 -1.17
N ASN A 143 12.06 -13.12 -1.60
CA ASN A 143 11.63 -14.30 -0.84
C ASN A 143 10.99 -13.94 0.49
N LEU A 144 10.19 -12.87 0.49
CA LEU A 144 9.54 -12.36 1.68
C LEU A 144 8.03 -12.28 1.49
N TYR A 145 7.29 -13.07 2.26
CA TYR A 145 5.85 -12.96 2.35
C TYR A 145 5.45 -11.92 3.38
N PHE A 146 4.31 -11.28 3.13
CA PHE A 146 3.82 -10.16 3.89
C PHE A 146 2.34 -10.35 4.19
N GLU A 147 2.01 -10.30 5.48
CA GLU A 147 0.65 -10.47 5.98
C GLU A 147 0.29 -9.34 6.92
N LEU A 148 -1.01 -9.02 7.00
CA LEU A 148 -1.56 -8.04 7.92
C LEU A 148 -2.67 -8.68 8.76
N GLY A 149 -2.61 -8.48 10.08
CA GLY A 149 -3.65 -8.84 11.03
C GLY A 149 -4.20 -7.61 11.74
N ILE A 150 -5.53 -7.44 11.75
CA ILE A 150 -6.18 -6.33 12.48
C ILE A 150 -5.93 -6.49 13.98
N MET A 151 -5.57 -5.39 14.63
CA MET A 151 -5.49 -5.32 16.09
C MET A 151 -6.87 -4.90 16.63
N THR A 152 -7.50 -5.80 17.39
CA THR A 152 -8.77 -5.56 18.12
C THR A 152 -8.51 -5.23 19.58
#